data_AF-A0A443SA08-F1
#
_entry.id   AF-A0A443SA08-F1
#
_cell.length_a   1.000
_cell.length_b   1.000
_cell.length_c   1.000
_cell.angle_alpha   90.00
_cell.angle_beta   90.00
_cell.angle_gamma   90.00
#
_symmetry.space_group_name_H-M   'P 1'
#
loop_
_entity.id
_entity.type
_entity.pdbx_description
1 polymer ?
#
loop_
_entity_poly.entity_id
_entity_poly.type
_entity_poly.pdbx_seq_one_letter_code
_entity_poly.pdbx_strand_id
1 'polypeptide(L)'
;MTEDTSLISALQLHHGFKVIPYINLVNSIESLLNRCLRKKCIEKEVNIVSRTSEVSKIVDWIPKVWKRLNDCFQRIKSSVHTVQYSLSIEPFLSCPFHVKETQKWFDDLWNFIIIPWFKEVLKNCDRTEFESTYRWVIQSYPWSDTKRIVSLKFDDSQITNLRSKDLQDSLTSTLIKLKKASDA
;
A
#
# COMPACT_ATOMS: atom_id res chain seq x y z
N MET A 1 14.83 -1.03 33.35
CA MET A 1 14.06 -1.80 32.34
C MET A 1 14.06 -3.32 32.60
N THR A 2 14.49 -3.82 33.77
CA THR A 2 14.57 -5.26 34.08
C THR A 2 13.44 -5.79 34.97
N GLU A 3 12.68 -4.93 35.64
CA GLU A 3 11.57 -5.34 36.53
C GLU A 3 10.30 -5.72 35.77
N ASP A 4 10.03 -5.10 34.61
CA ASP A 4 8.82 -5.39 33.85
C ASP A 4 8.83 -6.82 33.25
N THR A 5 10.01 -7.36 32.97
CA THR A 5 10.18 -8.69 32.35
C THR A 5 9.92 -9.83 33.35
N SER A 6 10.18 -9.63 34.64
CA SER A 6 9.94 -10.63 35.69
C SER A 6 8.44 -10.72 36.04
N LEU A 7 7.75 -9.58 36.08
CA LEU A 7 6.29 -9.50 36.31
C LEU A 7 5.50 -10.20 35.19
N ILE A 8 5.88 -9.98 33.94
CA ILE A 8 5.23 -10.63 32.78
C ILE A 8 5.38 -12.16 32.86
N SER A 9 6.56 -12.64 33.28
CA SER A 9 6.85 -14.08 33.42
C SER A 9 6.06 -14.72 34.57
N ALA A 10 5.92 -14.02 35.70
CA ALA A 10 5.15 -14.50 36.85
C ALA A 10 3.64 -14.61 36.56
N LEU A 11 3.09 -13.64 35.83
CA LEU A 11 1.67 -13.65 35.41
C LEU A 11 1.38 -14.78 34.40
N GLN A 12 2.33 -15.08 33.50
CA GLN A 12 2.21 -16.19 32.55
C GLN A 12 2.19 -17.55 33.25
N LEU A 13 3.08 -17.75 34.23
CA LEU A 13 3.22 -19.03 34.93
C LEU A 13 2.10 -19.30 35.95
N HIS A 14 1.70 -18.29 36.73
CA HIS A 14 0.78 -18.50 37.86
C HIS A 14 -0.70 -18.24 37.55
N HIS A 15 -0.99 -17.42 36.53
CA HIS A 15 -2.37 -17.00 36.23
C HIS A 15 -2.81 -17.35 34.81
N GLY A 16 -1.98 -18.06 34.04
CA GLY A 16 -2.29 -18.45 32.66
C GLY A 16 -2.45 -17.26 31.71
N PHE A 17 -1.97 -16.08 32.07
CA PHE A 17 -2.03 -14.90 31.20
C PHE A 17 -1.11 -15.12 30.00
N LYS A 18 -1.56 -14.80 28.79
CA LYS A 18 -0.72 -14.87 27.59
C LYS A 18 -0.52 -13.47 27.03
N VAL A 19 0.64 -12.88 27.31
CA VAL A 19 1.08 -11.65 26.65
C VAL A 19 1.48 -11.97 25.23
N ILE A 20 0.76 -11.42 24.25
CA ILE A 20 1.10 -11.53 22.82
C ILE A 20 1.81 -10.22 22.46
N PRO A 21 3.14 -10.22 22.29
CA PRO A 21 3.85 -9.01 21.92
C PRO A 21 3.41 -8.58 20.52
N TYR A 22 2.94 -7.34 20.37
CA TYR A 22 2.66 -6.74 19.07
C TYR A 22 3.99 -6.37 18.40
N ILE A 23 4.70 -7.36 17.88
CA ILE A 23 5.89 -7.14 17.07
C ILE A 23 5.36 -6.78 15.67
N ASN A 24 5.69 -5.57 15.22
CA ASN A 24 5.37 -5.07 13.89
C ASN A 24 6.24 -5.78 12.84
N LEU A 25 6.02 -7.09 12.68
CA LEU A 25 6.59 -7.89 11.61
C LEU A 25 5.61 -7.76 10.44
N VAL A 26 6.08 -7.38 9.26
CA VAL A 26 5.27 -7.26 8.03
C VAL A 26 4.43 -8.54 7.76
N ASN A 27 4.96 -9.70 8.14
CA ASN A 27 4.26 -10.99 8.11
C ASN A 27 3.01 -11.03 9.03
N SER A 28 3.04 -10.29 10.14
CA SER A 28 1.93 -10.14 11.09
C SER A 28 0.79 -9.33 10.48
N ILE A 29 1.11 -8.24 9.76
CA ILE A 29 0.11 -7.37 9.12
C ILE A 29 -0.59 -8.07 7.95
N GLU A 30 0.14 -8.80 7.10
CA GLU A 30 -0.47 -9.63 6.04
C GLU A 30 -1.41 -10.68 6.64
N SER A 31 -0.94 -11.38 7.69
CA SER A 31 -1.75 -12.40 8.38
C SER A 31 -2.98 -11.79 9.07
N LEU A 32 -2.86 -10.57 9.60
CA LEU A 32 -3.93 -9.84 10.24
C LEU A 32 -4.97 -9.41 9.20
N LEU A 33 -4.54 -8.84 8.08
CA LEU A 33 -5.45 -8.48 6.98
C LEU A 33 -6.22 -9.70 6.48
N ASN A 34 -5.49 -10.80 6.23
CA ASN A 34 -6.10 -12.06 5.78
C ASN A 34 -7.11 -12.59 6.80
N ARG A 35 -6.75 -12.63 8.09
CA ARG A 35 -7.66 -13.04 9.17
C ARG A 35 -8.87 -12.11 9.31
N CYS A 36 -8.68 -10.80 9.24
CA CYS A 36 -9.77 -9.83 9.34
C CYS A 36 -10.75 -9.94 8.18
N LEU A 37 -10.25 -10.05 6.93
CA LEU A 37 -11.09 -10.23 5.76
C LEU A 37 -11.83 -11.58 5.83
N ARG A 38 -11.13 -12.68 6.15
CA ARG A 38 -11.76 -14.00 6.32
C ARG A 38 -12.79 -14.03 7.45
N LYS A 39 -12.50 -13.38 8.58
CA LYS A 39 -13.45 -13.28 9.70
C LYS A 39 -14.68 -12.47 9.31
N LYS A 40 -14.51 -11.34 8.62
CA LYS A 40 -15.63 -10.56 8.05
C LYS A 40 -16.43 -11.38 7.03
N CYS A 41 -15.78 -12.23 6.25
CA CYS A 41 -16.47 -13.16 5.36
C CYS A 41 -17.34 -14.14 6.16
N ILE A 42 -16.77 -14.81 7.15
CA ILE A 42 -17.48 -15.81 7.97
C ILE A 42 -18.63 -15.17 8.76
N GLU A 43 -18.41 -14.01 9.39
CA GLU A 43 -19.44 -13.29 10.17
C GLU A 43 -20.64 -12.87 9.32
N LYS A 44 -20.42 -12.55 8.03
CA LYS A 44 -21.51 -12.25 7.09
C LYS A 44 -22.07 -13.51 6.39
N GLU A 45 -21.30 -14.59 6.27
CA GLU A 45 -21.75 -15.90 5.74
C GLU A 45 -22.75 -16.61 6.68
N VAL A 46 -22.73 -16.35 8.00
CA VAL A 46 -23.78 -16.85 8.91
C VAL A 46 -25.18 -16.37 8.49
N ASN A 47 -25.29 -15.31 7.69
CA ASN A 47 -26.55 -14.81 7.16
C ASN A 47 -26.81 -15.15 5.67
N ILE A 48 -25.81 -15.59 4.89
CA ILE A 48 -25.98 -15.87 3.45
C ILE A 48 -25.11 -17.06 3.05
N VAL A 49 -25.76 -18.20 2.77
CA VAL A 49 -25.17 -19.43 2.23
C VAL A 49 -24.75 -19.22 0.77
N SER A 50 -23.73 -18.42 0.51
CA SER A 50 -23.15 -18.29 -0.84
C SER A 50 -21.63 -18.26 -0.80
N ARG A 51 -21.03 -19.45 -0.69
CA ARG A 51 -19.64 -19.67 -1.11
C ARG A 51 -19.55 -19.50 -2.63
N THR A 52 -19.55 -18.26 -3.10
CA THR A 52 -19.20 -17.98 -4.48
C THR A 52 -17.67 -18.05 -4.56
N SER A 53 -17.15 -19.04 -5.30
CA SER A 53 -15.71 -19.26 -5.54
C SER A 53 -14.96 -17.97 -5.91
N GLU A 54 -15.66 -17.01 -6.53
CA GLU A 54 -15.14 -15.70 -6.92
C GLU A 54 -14.83 -14.78 -5.74
N VAL A 55 -15.69 -14.70 -4.72
CA VAL A 55 -15.44 -13.87 -3.52
C VAL A 55 -14.23 -14.37 -2.76
N SER A 56 -14.08 -15.70 -2.60
CA SER A 56 -12.90 -16.29 -1.95
C SER A 56 -11.61 -15.95 -2.69
N LYS A 57 -11.61 -15.99 -4.04
CA LYS A 57 -10.45 -15.63 -4.86
C LYS A 57 -10.06 -14.16 -4.66
N ILE A 58 -11.04 -13.25 -4.59
CA ILE A 58 -10.81 -11.82 -4.38
C ILE A 58 -10.25 -11.56 -2.97
N VAL A 59 -10.86 -12.17 -1.95
CA VAL A 59 -10.44 -12.05 -0.55
C VAL A 59 -9.02 -12.58 -0.33
N ASP A 60 -8.62 -13.62 -1.07
CA ASP A 60 -7.26 -14.15 -1.04
C ASP A 60 -6.27 -13.34 -1.90
N TRP A 61 -6.76 -12.56 -2.86
CA TRP A 61 -5.96 -11.74 -3.75
C TRP A 61 -5.58 -10.40 -3.13
N ILE A 62 -6.51 -9.74 -2.43
CA ILE A 62 -6.29 -8.42 -1.81
C ILE A 62 -5.06 -8.38 -0.88
N PRO A 63 -4.86 -9.34 0.05
CA PRO A 63 -3.66 -9.36 0.90
C PRO A 63 -2.36 -9.52 0.11
N LYS A 64 -2.38 -10.23 -1.02
CA LYS A 64 -1.19 -10.42 -1.87
C LYS A 64 -0.80 -9.13 -2.58
N VAL A 65 -1.78 -8.34 -3.02
CA VAL A 65 -1.56 -7.01 -3.61
C VAL A 65 -0.93 -6.10 -2.58
N TRP A 66 -1.52 -6.01 -1.39
CA TRP A 66 -0.99 -5.20 -0.29
C TRP A 66 0.47 -5.60 0.04
N LYS A 67 0.74 -6.90 0.16
CA LYS A 67 2.09 -7.41 0.42
C LYS A 67 3.08 -6.95 -0.66
N ARG A 68 2.75 -7.14 -1.94
CA ARG A 68 3.65 -6.74 -3.04
C ARG A 68 3.90 -5.24 -3.08
N LEU A 69 2.88 -4.42 -2.84
CA LEU A 69 3.05 -2.97 -2.72
C LEU A 69 3.95 -2.61 -1.54
N ASN A 70 3.78 -3.28 -0.40
CA ASN A 70 4.59 -3.07 0.78
C ASN A 70 6.05 -3.54 0.58
N ASP A 71 6.28 -4.64 -0.13
CA ASP A 71 7.62 -5.14 -0.47
C ASP A 71 8.32 -4.21 -1.46
N CYS A 72 7.62 -3.77 -2.52
CA CYS A 72 8.10 -2.75 -3.45
C CYS A 72 8.55 -1.50 -2.69
N PHE A 73 7.74 -1.08 -1.72
CA PHE A 73 8.00 0.11 -0.94
C PHE A 73 9.17 -0.06 0.04
N GLN A 74 9.33 -1.23 0.67
CA GLN A 74 10.51 -1.54 1.48
C GLN A 74 11.80 -1.52 0.65
N ARG A 75 11.78 -2.00 -0.60
CA ARG A 75 12.92 -1.92 -1.50
C ARG A 75 13.26 -0.46 -1.85
N ILE A 76 12.24 0.34 -2.17
CA ILE A 76 12.42 1.79 -2.43
C ILE A 76 13.00 2.50 -1.19
N LYS A 77 12.47 2.21 0.01
CA LYS A 77 13.01 2.72 1.29
C LYS A 77 14.47 2.32 1.53
N SER A 78 14.84 1.08 1.23
CA SER A 78 16.22 0.63 1.41
C SER A 78 17.19 1.36 0.48
N SER A 79 16.71 1.81 -0.68
CA SER A 79 17.47 2.59 -1.66
C SER A 79 17.54 4.08 -1.29
N VAL A 80 16.53 4.60 -0.58
CA VAL A 80 16.40 6.02 -0.25
C VAL A 80 16.12 6.22 1.25
N HIS A 81 17.13 6.71 1.99
CA HIS A 81 17.10 6.97 3.44
C HIS A 81 16.04 8.01 3.90
N THR A 82 15.27 8.62 2.99
CA THR A 82 14.37 9.75 3.29
C THR A 82 12.88 9.38 3.26
N VAL A 83 12.52 8.15 2.85
CA VAL A 83 11.10 7.78 2.68
C VAL A 83 10.55 7.20 3.99
N GLN A 84 9.92 8.05 4.81
CA GLN A 84 9.32 7.66 6.10
C GLN A 84 7.81 7.34 6.01
N TYR A 85 7.26 7.09 4.83
CA TYR A 85 5.85 6.71 4.72
C TYR A 85 5.69 5.22 4.99
N SER A 86 4.52 4.71 5.35
CA SER A 86 4.22 3.27 5.39
C SER A 86 2.79 3.14 4.90
N LEU A 87 2.52 2.18 4.01
CA LEU A 87 1.18 2.04 3.45
C LEU A 87 0.21 1.67 4.58
N SER A 88 -0.78 2.52 4.86
CA SER A 88 -1.77 2.25 5.91
C SER A 88 -2.64 1.05 5.52
N ILE A 89 -2.93 0.19 6.49
CA ILE A 89 -3.80 -0.98 6.32
C ILE A 89 -5.29 -0.63 6.46
N GLU A 90 -5.63 0.50 7.08
CA GLU A 90 -7.02 0.89 7.35
C GLU A 90 -7.93 0.87 6.12
N PRO A 91 -7.52 1.35 4.93
CA PRO A 91 -8.37 1.31 3.75
C PRO A 91 -8.73 -0.12 3.35
N PHE A 92 -7.78 -1.06 3.47
CA PHE A 92 -7.92 -2.46 3.11
C PHE A 92 -8.88 -3.23 4.04
N LEU A 93 -9.03 -2.77 5.29
CA LEU A 93 -9.98 -3.37 6.24
C LEU A 93 -11.44 -3.05 5.90
N SER A 94 -11.71 -2.00 5.12
CA SER A 94 -13.06 -1.59 4.72
C SER A 94 -13.61 -2.32 3.48
N CYS A 95 -12.94 -3.39 3.04
CA CYS A 95 -13.34 -4.19 1.89
C CYS A 95 -14.82 -4.63 1.98
N PRO A 96 -15.67 -4.32 0.98
CA PRO A 96 -17.03 -4.81 0.91
C PRO A 96 -17.07 -6.32 0.59
N PHE A 97 -18.25 -6.93 0.71
CA PHE A 97 -18.41 -8.39 0.61
C PHE A 97 -18.94 -8.87 -0.75
N HIS A 98 -19.44 -7.96 -1.60
CA HIS A 98 -20.00 -8.28 -2.91
C HIS A 98 -18.95 -8.08 -4.02
N VAL A 99 -18.90 -9.00 -5.00
CA VAL A 99 -17.90 -9.01 -6.08
C VAL A 99 -17.82 -7.67 -6.81
N LYS A 100 -18.96 -7.12 -7.23
CA LYS A 100 -19.04 -5.84 -7.98
C LYS A 100 -18.68 -4.63 -7.12
N GLU A 101 -19.09 -4.63 -5.86
CA GLU A 101 -18.76 -3.54 -4.92
C GLU A 101 -17.27 -3.55 -4.58
N THR A 102 -16.69 -4.74 -4.41
CA THR A 102 -15.26 -4.92 -4.12
C THR A 102 -14.41 -4.48 -5.31
N GLN A 103 -14.88 -4.72 -6.53
CA GLN A 103 -14.23 -4.22 -7.73
C GLN A 103 -14.17 -2.69 -7.73
N LYS A 104 -15.33 -2.03 -7.57
CA LYS A 104 -15.42 -0.57 -7.55
C LYS A 104 -14.57 0.01 -6.41
N TRP A 105 -14.68 -0.57 -5.22
CA TRP A 105 -13.89 -0.17 -4.06
C TRP A 105 -12.38 -0.27 -4.33
N PHE A 106 -11.93 -1.34 -5.00
CA PHE A 106 -10.52 -1.49 -5.34
C PHE A 106 -10.08 -0.46 -6.39
N ASP A 107 -10.90 -0.19 -7.40
CA ASP A 107 -10.61 0.85 -8.39
C ASP A 107 -10.47 2.23 -7.72
N ASP A 108 -11.36 2.57 -6.80
CA ASP A 108 -11.34 3.83 -6.05
C ASP A 108 -10.08 3.89 -5.15
N LEU A 109 -9.79 2.81 -4.41
CA LEU A 109 -8.59 2.72 -3.57
C LEU A 109 -7.31 2.83 -4.41
N TRP A 110 -7.27 2.18 -5.58
CA TRP A 110 -6.12 2.22 -6.46
C TRP A 110 -5.89 3.64 -7.00
N ASN A 111 -6.92 4.28 -7.53
CA ASN A 111 -6.81 5.56 -8.21
C ASN A 111 -6.67 6.76 -7.28
N PHE A 112 -7.33 6.74 -6.11
CA PHE A 112 -7.35 7.88 -5.19
C PHE A 112 -6.34 7.76 -4.05
N ILE A 113 -5.89 6.55 -3.71
CA ILE A 113 -4.97 6.35 -2.58
C ILE A 113 -3.62 5.82 -3.08
N ILE A 114 -3.59 4.65 -3.74
CA ILE A 114 -2.34 3.99 -4.11
C ILE A 114 -1.56 4.81 -5.13
N ILE A 115 -2.20 5.20 -6.25
CA ILE A 115 -1.52 5.88 -7.35
C ILE A 115 -0.95 7.24 -6.89
N PRO A 116 -1.72 8.15 -6.26
CA PRO A 116 -1.17 9.42 -5.78
C PRO A 116 -0.02 9.23 -4.79
N TRP A 117 -0.15 8.25 -3.88
CA TRP A 117 0.89 7.95 -2.91
C TRP A 117 2.19 7.45 -3.57
N PHE A 118 2.09 6.54 -4.54
CA PHE A 118 3.26 6.10 -5.31
C PHE A 118 3.82 7.21 -6.20
N LYS A 119 3.01 8.14 -6.72
CA LYS A 119 3.51 9.30 -7.47
C LYS A 119 4.43 10.17 -6.61
N GLU A 120 4.07 10.39 -5.34
CA GLU A 120 4.91 11.15 -4.41
C GLU A 120 6.23 10.42 -4.11
N VAL A 121 6.17 9.12 -3.85
CA VAL A 121 7.34 8.30 -3.50
C VAL A 121 8.29 8.12 -4.70
N LEU A 122 7.76 7.91 -5.90
CA LEU A 122 8.52 7.67 -7.12
C LEU A 122 9.01 8.96 -7.80
N LYS A 123 8.70 10.15 -7.27
CA LYS A 123 9.25 11.41 -7.79
C LYS A 123 10.79 11.40 -7.74
N ASN A 124 11.36 10.77 -6.72
CA ASN A 124 12.80 10.76 -6.43
C ASN A 124 13.46 9.37 -6.55
N CYS A 125 12.72 8.35 -6.97
CA CYS A 125 13.18 6.96 -6.96
C CYS A 125 13.06 6.32 -8.35
N ASP A 126 13.84 5.26 -8.57
CA ASP A 126 13.70 4.43 -9.77
C ASP A 126 12.34 3.70 -9.78
N ARG A 127 11.74 3.61 -10.96
CA ARG A 127 10.36 3.16 -11.18
C ARG A 127 10.26 1.68 -11.52
N THR A 128 11.40 1.04 -11.77
CA THR A 128 11.52 -0.37 -12.18
C THR A 128 10.80 -1.32 -11.23
N GLU A 129 10.96 -1.13 -9.92
CA GLU A 129 10.29 -1.93 -8.89
C GLU A 129 8.76 -1.77 -8.90
N PHE A 130 8.27 -0.53 -9.02
CA PHE A 130 6.83 -0.26 -9.06
C PHE A 130 6.18 -0.79 -10.34
N GLU A 131 6.82 -0.60 -11.50
CA GLU A 131 6.32 -1.09 -12.79
C GLU A 131 6.17 -2.62 -12.79
N SER A 132 7.12 -3.34 -12.19
CA SER A 132 7.02 -4.79 -12.05
C SER A 132 5.84 -5.22 -11.17
N THR A 133 5.59 -4.48 -10.09
CA THR A 133 4.49 -4.75 -9.14
C THR A 133 3.15 -4.43 -9.79
N TYR A 134 3.06 -3.30 -10.46
CA TYR A 134 1.89 -2.85 -11.21
C TYR A 134 1.48 -3.83 -12.31
N ARG A 135 2.45 -4.31 -13.12
CA ARG A 135 2.19 -5.34 -14.14
C ARG A 135 1.60 -6.61 -13.54
N TRP A 136 2.11 -7.06 -12.40
CA TRP A 136 1.57 -8.23 -11.72
C TRP A 136 0.12 -8.01 -11.26
N VAL A 137 -0.20 -6.83 -10.72
CA VAL A 137 -1.58 -6.49 -10.29
C VAL A 137 -2.55 -6.55 -11.46
N ILE A 138 -2.16 -6.03 -12.63
CA ILE A 138 -2.99 -6.11 -13.83
C ILE A 138 -3.16 -7.54 -14.32
N GLN A 139 -2.07 -8.31 -14.41
CA GLN A 139 -2.12 -9.68 -14.92
C GLN A 139 -2.90 -10.63 -14.01
N SER A 140 -2.87 -10.38 -12.71
CA SER A 140 -3.55 -11.19 -11.70
C SER A 140 -4.93 -10.64 -11.31
N TYR A 141 -5.41 -9.59 -11.98
CA TYR A 141 -6.68 -8.93 -11.66
C TYR A 141 -7.84 -9.94 -11.72
N PRO A 142 -8.54 -10.19 -10.60
CA PRO A 142 -9.47 -11.32 -10.50
C PRO A 142 -10.82 -11.08 -11.19
N TRP A 143 -11.12 -9.85 -11.64
CA TRP A 143 -12.39 -9.51 -12.28
C TRP A 143 -12.27 -9.52 -13.81
N SER A 144 -13.29 -10.08 -14.47
CA SER A 144 -13.33 -10.28 -15.94
C SER A 144 -13.52 -9.00 -16.77
N ASP A 145 -13.77 -7.85 -16.13
CA ASP A 145 -14.14 -6.60 -16.81
C ASP A 145 -12.90 -5.79 -17.22
N THR A 146 -12.35 -6.15 -18.39
CA THR A 146 -11.09 -5.61 -18.95
C THR A 146 -11.14 -4.10 -19.25
N LYS A 147 -12.31 -3.49 -19.30
CA LYS A 147 -12.47 -2.04 -19.55
C LYS A 147 -11.89 -1.18 -18.42
N ARG A 148 -11.84 -1.66 -17.18
CA ARG A 148 -11.28 -0.91 -16.03
C ARG A 148 -9.78 -1.09 -15.83
N ILE A 149 -9.18 -2.08 -16.46
CA ILE A 149 -7.71 -2.23 -16.50
C ILE A 149 -7.09 -0.96 -17.13
N VAL A 150 -7.81 -0.29 -18.03
CA VAL A 150 -7.40 0.98 -18.63
C VAL A 150 -7.40 2.14 -17.63
N SER A 151 -8.30 2.16 -16.65
CA SER A 151 -8.32 3.19 -15.60
C SER A 151 -7.26 3.00 -14.51
N LEU A 152 -6.70 1.80 -14.38
CA LEU A 152 -5.56 1.54 -13.49
C LEU A 152 -4.24 2.07 -14.07
N LYS A 153 -4.24 2.58 -15.31
CA LYS A 153 -3.07 3.13 -15.98
C LYS A 153 -2.45 4.28 -15.20
N PHE A 154 -1.21 4.07 -14.79
CA PHE A 154 -0.34 5.12 -14.32
C PHE A 154 0.01 6.03 -15.49
N ASP A 155 -0.66 7.18 -15.59
CA ASP A 155 -0.34 8.19 -16.62
C ASP A 155 0.93 8.95 -16.20
N ASP A 156 2.03 8.63 -16.89
CA ASP A 156 3.40 9.14 -16.68
C ASP A 156 3.58 10.62 -17.06
N SER A 157 2.68 11.14 -17.89
CA SER A 157 2.81 12.47 -18.51
C SER A 157 2.85 13.63 -17.50
N GLN A 158 2.35 13.42 -16.29
CA GLN A 158 2.31 14.48 -15.26
C GLN A 158 3.59 14.58 -14.41
N ILE A 159 4.36 13.49 -14.27
CA ILE A 159 5.52 13.45 -13.36
C ILE A 159 6.79 13.95 -14.05
N THR A 160 6.94 13.66 -15.34
CA THR A 160 8.02 14.20 -16.17
C THR A 160 7.92 15.72 -16.30
N ASN A 161 6.70 16.25 -16.41
CA ASN A 161 6.45 17.70 -16.43
C ASN A 161 6.84 18.39 -15.12
N LEU A 162 6.59 17.77 -13.96
CA LEU A 162 7.01 18.31 -12.65
C LEU A 162 8.53 18.38 -12.54
N ARG A 163 9.26 17.34 -12.98
CA ARG A 163 10.73 17.31 -12.96
C ARG A 163 11.34 18.35 -13.90
N SER A 164 10.79 18.52 -15.09
CA SER A 164 11.24 19.53 -16.06
C SER A 164 10.94 20.95 -15.59
N LYS A 165 9.79 21.16 -14.92
CA LYS A 165 9.39 22.46 -14.38
C LYS A 165 10.25 22.88 -13.17
N ASP A 166 10.49 21.96 -12.24
CA ASP A 166 11.37 22.22 -11.07
C ASP A 166 12.81 22.57 -11.51
N LEU A 167 13.33 21.93 -12.57
CA LEU A 167 14.64 22.24 -13.14
C LEU A 167 14.66 23.61 -13.84
N GLN A 168 13.61 23.96 -14.58
CA GLN A 168 13.47 25.27 -15.24
C GLN A 168 13.36 26.40 -14.21
N ASP A 169 12.55 26.23 -13.17
CA ASP A 169 12.35 27.21 -12.10
C ASP A 169 13.64 27.40 -11.27
N SER A 170 14.41 26.33 -11.06
CA SER A 170 15.73 26.42 -10.41
C SER A 170 16.75 27.18 -11.28
N LEU A 171 16.78 26.93 -12.60
CA LEU A 171 17.71 27.59 -13.52
C LEU A 171 17.43 29.09 -13.66
N THR A 172 16.15 29.45 -13.79
CA THR A 172 15.72 30.86 -13.88
C THR A 172 16.05 31.63 -12.59
N SER A 173 15.82 31.02 -11.42
CA SER A 173 16.24 31.53 -10.12
C SER A 173 17.75 31.81 -10.05
N THR A 174 18.58 30.88 -10.54
CA THR A 174 20.05 31.06 -10.55
C THR A 174 20.52 32.13 -11.54
N LEU A 175 19.92 32.21 -12.72
CA LEU A 175 20.24 33.25 -13.71
C LEU A 175 19.91 34.65 -13.20
N ILE A 176 18.78 34.81 -12.50
CA ILE A 176 18.40 36.09 -11.89
C ILE A 176 19.41 36.50 -10.81
N LYS A 177 19.89 35.56 -10.01
CA LYS A 177 20.93 35.81 -9.00
C LYS A 177 22.25 36.24 -9.63
N LEU A 178 22.67 35.58 -10.71
CA LEU A 178 23.88 35.94 -11.45
C LEU A 178 23.78 37.32 -12.10
N LYS A 179 22.61 37.66 -12.66
CA LYS A 179 22.37 38.98 -13.23
C LYS A 179 22.43 40.08 -12.16
N LYS A 180 21.79 39.87 -11.00
CA LYS A 180 21.87 40.80 -9.88
C LYS A 180 23.28 40.98 -9.31
N ALA A 181 24.12 39.95 -9.36
CA ALA A 181 25.51 40.02 -8.91
C ALA A 181 26.44 40.70 -9.93
N SER A 182 26.01 40.81 -11.20
CA SER A 182 26.75 41.51 -12.26
C SER A 182 26.40 42.99 -12.36
N ASP A 183 25.22 43.37 -11.87
CA ASP A 183 24.70 44.75 -11.88
C ASP A 183 25.02 45.51 -10.55
N ALA A 184 25.78 44.89 -9.64
CA ALA A 184 26.25 45.44 -8.36
C ALA A 184 27.78 45.54 -8.35
#